data_AF-A0A258CS85-F1
#
_entry.id   AF-A0A258CS85-F1
#
_cell.length_a   1.000
_cell.length_b   1.000
_cell.length_c   1.000
_cell.angle_alpha   90.00
_cell.angle_beta   90.00
_cell.angle_gamma   90.00
#
_symmetry.space_group_name_H-M   'P 1'
#
loop_
_entity.id
_entity.type
_entity.pdbx_description
1 polymer ?
#
loop_
_entity_poly.entity_id
_entity_poly.type
_entity_poly.pdbx_seq_one_letter_code
_entity_poly.pdbx_strand_id
1 'polypeptide(L)'
;MRQLEAGFATHIAQGETTLCQCWKLLRRDGVVLGFTDHDRALRFGDTDFVPAHGLDGGEVPARLGAQVETSEVVGVIHADAITEDDILLGRYDGAAE
;
A
#
# COMPACT_ATOMS: atom_id res chain seq x y z
N MET A 1 -4.28 -19.22 8.06
CA MET A 1 -5.28 -18.14 8.05
C MET A 1 -4.73 -16.98 8.87
N ARG A 2 -4.78 -15.74 8.35
CA ARG A 2 -4.33 -14.55 9.09
C ARG A 2 -5.27 -14.32 10.28
N GLN A 3 -4.70 -13.95 11.43
CA GLN A 3 -5.48 -13.64 12.62
C GLN A 3 -6.03 -12.21 12.48
N LEU A 4 -7.35 -12.05 12.48
CA LEU A 4 -8.04 -10.76 12.32
C LEU A 4 -8.55 -10.27 13.68
N GLU A 5 -8.55 -8.95 13.86
CA GLU A 5 -9.19 -8.30 15.01
C GLU A 5 -10.70 -8.57 15.00
N ALA A 6 -11.31 -8.74 16.18
CA ALA A 6 -12.68 -9.28 16.30
C ALA A 6 -13.74 -8.37 15.67
N GLY A 7 -13.59 -7.04 15.79
CA GLY A 7 -14.45 -6.07 15.13
C GLY A 7 -14.31 -6.15 13.60
N PHE A 8 -13.07 -6.21 13.11
CA PHE A 8 -12.80 -6.33 11.67
C PHE A 8 -13.33 -7.63 11.06
N ALA A 9 -13.14 -8.77 11.73
CA ALA A 9 -13.67 -10.05 11.29
C ALA A 9 -15.21 -10.03 11.22
N THR A 10 -15.84 -9.39 12.21
CA THR A 10 -17.31 -9.21 12.24
C THR A 10 -17.78 -8.37 11.05
N HIS A 11 -17.07 -7.27 10.73
CA HIS A 11 -17.40 -6.41 9.60
C HIS A 11 -17.30 -7.14 8.25
N ILE A 12 -16.20 -7.88 8.02
CA ILE A 12 -16.02 -8.68 6.79
C ILE A 12 -17.16 -9.70 6.62
N ALA A 13 -17.63 -10.31 7.72
CA ALA A 13 -18.70 -11.31 7.68
C ALA A 13 -20.08 -10.73 7.29
N GLN A 14 -20.27 -9.40 7.29
CA GLN A 14 -21.55 -8.75 6.96
C GLN A 14 -21.88 -8.76 5.46
N GLY A 15 -20.91 -9.04 4.58
CA GLY A 15 -21.13 -9.18 3.13
C GLY A 15 -21.13 -7.86 2.34
N GLU A 16 -21.25 -6.71 3.01
CA GLU A 16 -21.04 -5.37 2.44
C GLU A 16 -19.73 -4.80 3.00
N THR A 17 -18.64 -4.93 2.26
CA THR A 17 -17.33 -4.44 2.70
C THR A 17 -17.05 -3.06 2.10
N THR A 18 -16.91 -2.05 2.96
CA THR A 18 -16.44 -0.69 2.59
C THR A 18 -14.92 -0.59 2.77
N LEU A 19 -14.21 -1.60 2.28
CA LEU A 19 -12.77 -1.73 2.46
C LEU A 19 -12.02 -1.10 1.29
N CYS A 20 -10.88 -0.50 1.61
CA CYS A 20 -9.90 0.00 0.67
C CYS A 20 -8.51 -0.45 1.12
N GLN A 21 -7.58 -0.48 0.19
CA GLN A 21 -6.18 -0.74 0.46
C GLN A 21 -5.45 0.59 0.62
N CYS A 22 -4.48 0.60 1.53
CA CYS A 22 -3.61 1.74 1.79
C CYS A 22 -2.18 1.24 1.85
N TRP A 23 -1.31 1.79 0.99
CA TRP A 23 0.11 1.47 0.93
C TRP A 23 0.93 2.65 1.41
N LYS A 24 1.95 2.36 2.20
CA LYS A 24 2.90 3.36 2.70
C LYS A 24 4.29 3.01 2.16
N LEU A 25 5.02 4.01 1.73
CA LEU A 25 6.41 3.87 1.27
C LEU A 25 7.29 4.81 2.07
N LEU A 26 8.28 4.24 2.76
CA LEU A 26 9.25 4.97 3.55
C LEU A 26 10.60 4.94 2.84
N ARG A 27 11.01 6.09 2.30
CA ARG A 27 12.35 6.27 1.75
C ARG A 27 13.38 6.47 2.86
N ARG A 28 14.64 6.13 2.56
CA ARG A 28 15.76 6.28 3.50
C ARG A 28 16.06 7.72 3.89
N ASP A 29 15.68 8.67 3.05
CA ASP A 29 15.83 10.11 3.30
C ASP A 29 14.67 10.69 4.14
N GLY A 30 13.77 9.83 4.65
CA GLY A 30 12.67 10.22 5.54
C GLY A 30 11.41 10.67 4.81
N VAL A 31 11.40 10.66 3.47
CA VAL A 31 10.17 10.91 2.70
C VAL A 31 9.20 9.74 2.89
N VAL A 32 7.96 10.09 3.21
CA VAL A 32 6.85 9.14 3.38
C VAL A 32 5.80 9.43 2.33
N LEU A 33 5.45 8.41 1.54
CA LEU A 33 4.37 8.48 0.55
C LEU A 33 3.25 7.53 0.95
N GLY A 34 2.00 7.99 0.90
CA GLY A 34 0.82 7.18 1.16
C GLY A 34 -0.07 7.12 -0.07
N PHE A 35 -0.49 5.91 -0.46
CA PHE A 35 -1.38 5.67 -1.60
C PHE A 35 -2.62 4.89 -1.16
N THR A 36 -3.77 5.16 -1.76
CA THR A 36 -4.98 4.35 -1.56
C THR A 36 -5.73 4.13 -2.87
N ASP A 37 -6.39 2.97 -2.98
CA ASP A 37 -7.34 2.67 -4.07
C ASP A 37 -8.74 3.28 -3.82
N HIS A 38 -8.94 3.93 -2.66
CA HIS A 38 -10.14 4.69 -2.38
C HIS A 38 -10.24 5.91 -3.30
N ASP A 39 -11.47 6.32 -3.62
CA ASP A 39 -11.77 7.51 -4.42
C ASP A 39 -11.49 8.86 -3.68
N ARG A 40 -11.04 8.82 -2.43
CA ARG A 40 -10.82 9.98 -1.55
C ARG A 40 -9.55 9.82 -0.75
N ALA A 41 -8.94 10.95 -0.40
CA ALA A 41 -7.82 10.95 0.51
C ALA A 41 -8.24 10.47 1.91
N LEU A 42 -7.41 9.64 2.52
CA LEU A 42 -7.58 9.11 3.86
C LEU A 42 -6.38 9.54 4.72
N ARG A 43 -6.60 9.74 6.02
CA ARG A 43 -5.52 10.14 6.94
C ARG A 43 -5.55 9.29 8.20
N PHE A 44 -4.47 8.57 8.44
CA PHE A 44 -4.23 7.80 9.66
C PHE A 44 -2.73 7.45 9.79
N GLY A 45 -2.27 7.08 10.99
CA GLY A 45 -0.86 6.70 11.22
C GLY A 45 0.14 7.81 10.80
N ASP A 46 -0.22 9.07 11.07
CA ASP A 46 0.52 10.28 10.68
C ASP A 46 0.86 10.38 9.18
N THR A 47 0.10 9.70 8.33
CA THR A 47 0.31 9.64 6.88
C THR A 47 -0.98 10.03 6.17
N ASP A 48 -0.85 10.88 5.15
CA ASP A 48 -1.93 11.15 4.21
C ASP A 48 -1.80 10.15 3.06
N PHE A 49 -2.86 9.38 2.83
CA PHE A 49 -2.98 8.44 1.73
C PHE A 49 -3.77 9.10 0.62
N VAL A 50 -3.12 9.36 -0.52
CA VAL A 50 -3.75 10.00 -1.66
C VAL A 50 -4.34 8.94 -2.61
N PRO A 51 -5.51 9.20 -3.22
CA PRO A 51 -6.04 8.34 -4.26
C PRO A 51 -5.03 8.20 -5.38
N ALA A 52 -4.73 6.98 -5.76
CA ALA A 52 -3.97 6.73 -6.96
C ALA A 52 -4.72 5.69 -7.81
N HIS A 53 -5.02 6.10 -9.03
CA HIS A 53 -5.97 5.38 -9.89
C HIS A 53 -5.34 4.13 -10.47
N GLY A 54 -6.15 3.07 -10.56
CA GLY A 54 -5.70 1.80 -11.15
C GLY A 54 -4.66 1.06 -10.30
N LEU A 55 -4.48 1.44 -9.04
CA LEU A 55 -3.78 0.61 -8.05
C LEU A 55 -4.63 -0.63 -7.79
N ASP A 56 -4.17 -1.74 -8.35
CA ASP A 56 -4.64 -3.07 -7.99
C ASP A 56 -3.55 -3.71 -7.12
N GLY A 57 -3.89 -4.00 -5.87
CA GLY A 57 -3.03 -4.78 -5.00
C GLY A 57 -3.02 -6.19 -5.54
N GLY A 58 -1.94 -6.58 -6.24
CA GLY A 58 -1.78 -7.93 -6.74
C GLY A 58 -2.00 -8.95 -5.62
N GLU A 59 -2.50 -10.12 -5.99
CA GLU A 59 -2.68 -11.22 -5.05
C GLU A 59 -1.29 -11.56 -4.45
N VAL A 60 -1.12 -11.43 -3.13
CA VAL A 60 0.09 -11.87 -2.45
C VAL A 60 -0.04 -13.38 -2.24
N PRO A 61 0.64 -14.23 -3.03
CA PRO A 61 0.57 -15.66 -2.80
C PRO A 61 1.23 -15.98 -1.47
N ALA A 62 0.46 -16.43 -0.49
CA ALA A 62 0.99 -16.95 0.76
C ALA A 62 1.85 -18.18 0.45
N ARG A 63 3.18 -18.06 0.59
CA ARG A 63 4.12 -19.18 0.41
C ARG A 63 4.57 -19.70 1.77
N LEU A 64 4.44 -21.00 2.01
CA LEU A 64 4.90 -21.65 3.23
C LEU A 64 6.44 -21.73 3.25
N GLY A 65 7.10 -20.94 4.10
CA GLY A 65 8.55 -21.03 4.35
C GLY A 65 9.20 -19.69 4.71
N ALA A 66 10.51 -19.69 4.92
CA ALA A 66 11.32 -18.48 5.17
C ALA A 66 11.64 -17.71 3.87
N GLN A 67 10.70 -17.67 2.92
CA GLN A 67 10.83 -16.88 1.70
C GLN A 67 10.30 -15.48 1.95
N VAL A 68 10.98 -14.49 1.37
CA VAL A 68 10.48 -13.11 1.33
C VAL A 68 9.15 -13.11 0.60
N GLU A 69 8.10 -12.64 1.26
CA GLU A 69 6.81 -12.39 0.61
C GLU A 69 7.00 -11.16 -0.30
N THR A 70 6.86 -11.36 -1.60
CA THR A 70 6.83 -10.27 -2.56
C THR A 70 5.37 -9.95 -2.84
N SER A 71 4.96 -8.73 -2.53
CA SER A 71 3.71 -8.15 -3.00
C SER A 71 4.00 -7.31 -4.24
N GLU A 72 3.28 -7.57 -5.33
CA GLU A 72 3.32 -6.71 -6.51
C GLU A 72 2.15 -5.74 -6.42
N VAL A 73 2.45 -4.46 -6.58
CA VAL A 73 1.46 -3.39 -6.62
C VAL A 73 1.59 -2.74 -7.97
N VAL A 74 0.56 -2.86 -8.80
CA VAL A 74 0.52 -2.26 -10.14
C VAL A 74 -0.49 -1.14 -10.12
N GLY A 75 -0.10 0.06 -10.53
CA GLY A 75 -1.06 1.14 -10.74
C GLY A 75 -0.46 2.38 -11.35
N VAL A 76 -1.33 3.36 -11.60
CA VAL A 76 -0.93 4.66 -12.13
C VAL A 76 -0.57 5.56 -10.97
N ILE A 77 0.74 5.73 -10.78
CA ILE A 77 1.29 6.66 -9.81
C ILE A 77 1.63 7.94 -10.56
N HIS A 78 1.11 9.09 -10.12
CA HIS A 78 1.39 10.36 -10.76
C HIS A 78 2.86 10.76 -10.51
N ALA A 79 3.48 11.40 -11.51
CA ALA A 79 4.89 11.80 -11.43
C ALA A 79 5.20 12.73 -10.25
N ASP A 80 4.19 13.47 -9.76
CA ASP A 80 4.33 14.35 -8.59
C ASP A 80 4.60 13.57 -7.29
N ALA A 81 4.22 12.29 -7.21
CA ALA A 81 4.43 11.44 -6.04
C ALA A 81 5.71 10.59 -6.16
N ILE A 82 5.99 10.04 -7.35
CA ILE A 82 7.20 9.28 -7.65
C ILE A 82 7.78 9.80 -8.96
N THR A 83 8.83 10.62 -8.89
CA THR A 83 9.47 11.21 -10.07
C THR A 83 10.46 10.24 -10.72
N GLU A 84 10.63 10.35 -12.04
CA GLU A 84 11.63 9.58 -12.78
C GLU A 84 13.06 9.89 -12.28
N ASP A 85 13.36 11.16 -12.00
CA ASP A 85 14.65 11.57 -11.43
C ASP A 85 14.93 10.88 -10.10
N ASP A 86 13.92 10.73 -9.22
CA ASP A 86 14.11 10.04 -7.95
C ASP A 86 14.39 8.54 -8.12
N ILE A 87 13.77 7.92 -9.11
CA ILE A 87 14.02 6.52 -9.47
C ILE A 87 15.45 6.37 -9.99
N LEU A 88 15.86 7.22 -10.94
CA LEU A 88 17.20 7.17 -11.53
C LEU A 88 18.31 7.47 -10.51
N LEU A 89 18.02 8.27 -9.49
CA LEU A 89 18.92 8.54 -8.36
C LEU A 89 18.95 7.42 -7.30
N GLY A 90 18.18 6.34 -7.48
CA GLY A 90 18.15 5.21 -6.54
C GLY A 90 17.51 5.55 -5.19
N ARG A 91 16.69 6.61 -5.09
CA ARG A 91 16.12 7.08 -3.81
C ARG A 91 15.14 6.09 -3.18
N TYR A 92 14.62 5.18 -3.98
CA TYR A 92 13.73 4.10 -3.54
C TYR A 92 14.46 2.80 -3.22
N ASP A 93 15.79 2.73 -3.38
CA ASP A 93 16.57 1.53 -3.11
C ASP A 93 16.52 1.18 -1.62
N GLY A 94 15.88 0.05 -1.30
CA GLY A 94 15.67 -0.40 0.07
C GLY A 94 14.73 0.51 0.87
N ALA A 95 13.80 1.19 0.20
CA ALA A 95 12.62 1.73 0.83
C ALA A 95 11.77 0.60 1.45
N ALA A 96 11.11 0.88 2.56
CA ALA A 96 10.30 -0.08 3.31
C ALA A 96 8.80 0.23 3.19
N GLU A 97 7.99 -0.82 3.27
CA GLU A 97 6.52 -0.83 3.36
C GLU A 97 6.04 -0.67 4.81
#